data_AF-A0A8H3XL14-F1
#
_entry.id   AF-A0A8H3XL14-F1
#
_cell.length_a   1.000
_cell.length_b   1.000
_cell.length_c   1.000
_cell.angle_alpha   90.00
_cell.angle_beta   90.00
_cell.angle_gamma   90.00
#
_symmetry.space_group_name_H-M   'P 1'
#
loop_
_entity.id
_entity.type
_entity.pdbx_description
1 polymer ?
#
loop_
_entity_poly.entity_id
_entity_poly.type
_entity_poly.pdbx_seq_one_letter_code
_entity_poly.pdbx_strand_id
1 'polypeptide(L)'
;MEQNNLNNSIVKIYSSVTIQNGLKIHATNSYYRKACYSNIAVAMNFEELSEYLLDHGICYGQVCLLAKIELEAKIVNLALIQWYDFKSKKTPFYYGCPRLQLTEIYNIIDIEAI
;
A
#
# COMPACT_ATOMS: atom_id res chain seq x y z
N MET A 1 -6.96 44.98 4.01
CA MET A 1 -6.66 44.55 2.64
C MET A 1 -6.04 43.17 2.74
N GLU A 2 -6.71 42.21 2.08
CA GLU A 2 -6.37 40.80 1.82
C GLU A 2 -5.94 39.91 3.00
N GLN A 3 -6.93 39.18 3.54
CA GLN A 3 -6.70 37.92 4.24
C GLN A 3 -6.07 36.92 3.26
N ASN A 4 -4.84 36.49 3.56
CA ASN A 4 -4.26 35.30 2.94
C ASN A 4 -5.15 34.09 3.29
N ASN A 5 -6.04 33.71 2.38
CA ASN A 5 -6.75 32.43 2.45
C ASN A 5 -5.73 31.32 2.15
N LEU A 6 -4.98 30.92 3.17
CA LEU A 6 -4.21 29.68 3.10
C LEU A 6 -5.23 28.55 3.27
N ASN A 7 -5.65 27.95 2.16
CA ASN A 7 -6.47 26.74 2.16
C ASN A 7 -5.66 25.63 2.86
N ASN A 8 -5.85 25.51 4.18
CA ASN A 8 -5.01 24.68 5.03
C ASN A 8 -5.32 23.21 4.79
N SER A 9 -4.48 22.57 3.97
CA SER A 9 -4.50 21.12 3.79
C SER A 9 -3.65 20.46 4.88
N ILE A 10 -4.21 19.46 5.56
CA ILE A 10 -3.52 18.76 6.65
C ILE A 10 -3.11 17.37 6.17
N VAL A 11 -1.84 17.03 6.35
CA VAL A 11 -1.32 15.68 6.11
C VAL A 11 -0.96 15.04 7.45
N LYS A 12 -1.56 13.89 7.75
CA LYS A 12 -1.27 13.09 8.95
C LYS A 12 -0.64 11.77 8.51
N ILE A 13 0.52 11.43 9.09
CA ILE A 13 1.18 10.14 8.87
C ILE A 13 0.91 9.26 10.08
N TYR A 14 0.49 8.02 9.84
CA TYR A 14 0.18 7.06 10.91
C TYR A 14 1.19 5.91 10.94
N SER A 15 1.47 5.43 12.15
CA SER A 15 2.24 4.19 12.34
C SER A 15 1.42 2.93 12.05
N SER A 16 0.10 3.02 12.17
CA SER A 16 -0.83 1.93 11.87
C SER A 16 -2.24 2.43 11.60
N VAL A 17 -3.02 1.66 10.86
CA VAL A 17 -4.46 1.88 10.61
C VAL A 17 -5.23 0.58 10.82
N THR A 18 -6.50 0.67 11.18
CA THR A 18 -7.42 -0.48 11.19
C THR A 18 -8.37 -0.32 10.01
N ILE A 19 -8.42 -1.32 9.13
CA ILE A 19 -9.30 -1.32 7.94
C ILE A 19 -10.66 -1.96 8.27
N GLN A 20 -11.62 -1.89 7.35
CA GLN A 20 -13.04 -2.22 7.60
C GLN A 20 -13.29 -3.63 8.17
N ASN A 21 -12.47 -4.61 7.78
CA ASN A 21 -12.56 -5.99 8.28
C ASN A 21 -11.93 -6.21 9.67
N GLY A 22 -11.49 -5.13 10.33
CA GLY A 22 -10.84 -5.18 11.66
C GLY A 22 -9.36 -5.55 11.62
N LEU A 23 -8.76 -5.80 10.44
CA LEU A 23 -7.33 -6.04 10.32
C LEU A 23 -6.54 -4.75 10.55
N LYS A 24 -5.38 -4.90 11.18
CA LYS A 24 -4.46 -3.80 11.48
C LYS A 24 -3.25 -3.83 10.56
N ILE A 25 -3.05 -2.73 9.86
CA ILE A 25 -1.91 -2.51 8.98
C ILE A 25 -0.90 -1.62 9.70
N HIS A 26 0.38 -1.98 9.62
CA HIS A 26 1.49 -1.24 10.22
C HIS A 26 2.43 -0.70 9.15
N ALA A 27 2.86 0.55 9.34
CA ALA A 27 3.85 1.22 8.48
C ALA A 27 4.76 2.12 9.32
N THR A 28 5.61 1.50 10.14
CA THR A 28 6.47 2.24 11.07
C THR A 28 7.86 1.64 11.13
N ASN A 29 8.87 2.50 11.21
CA ASN A 29 10.27 2.10 11.36
C ASN A 29 10.71 1.87 12.82
N SER A 30 9.85 2.14 13.81
CA SER A 30 10.26 2.28 15.22
C SER A 30 9.42 1.49 16.23
N TYR A 31 8.57 0.56 15.77
CA TYR A 31 7.81 -0.32 16.66
C TYR A 31 8.75 -1.20 17.49
N TYR A 32 8.85 -0.93 18.80
CA TYR A 32 9.85 -1.54 19.70
C TYR A 32 11.29 -1.51 19.14
N ARG A 33 11.70 -0.36 18.56
CA ARG A 33 13.01 -0.16 17.93
C ARG A 33 13.28 -1.05 16.71
N LYS A 34 12.23 -1.60 16.10
CA LYS A 34 12.29 -2.36 14.86
C LYS A 34 11.31 -1.81 13.84
N ALA A 35 11.66 -1.96 12.57
CA ALA A 35 10.73 -1.75 11.49
C ALA A 35 9.59 -2.77 11.55
N CYS A 36 8.36 -2.29 11.41
CA CYS A 36 7.14 -3.05 11.34
C CYS A 36 6.33 -2.52 10.16
N TYR A 37 6.44 -3.25 9.06
CA TYR A 37 5.76 -3.00 7.80
C TYR A 37 4.92 -4.22 7.45
N SER A 38 3.62 -4.02 7.26
CA SER A 38 2.70 -5.08 6.87
C SER A 38 2.88 -5.44 5.40
N ASN A 39 2.88 -6.72 5.09
CA ASN A 39 2.69 -7.19 3.72
C ASN A 39 1.18 -7.31 3.45
N ILE A 40 0.77 -6.99 2.24
CA ILE A 40 -0.60 -6.94 1.79
C ILE A 40 -0.77 -7.69 0.46
N ALA A 41 -2.00 -8.06 0.17
CA ALA A 41 -2.44 -8.55 -1.12
C ALA A 41 -3.51 -7.59 -1.65
N VAL A 42 -3.40 -7.19 -2.91
CA VAL A 42 -4.32 -6.26 -3.56
C VAL A 42 -4.86 -6.95 -4.81
N ALA A 43 -6.18 -6.99 -4.95
CA ALA A 43 -6.81 -7.48 -6.17
C ALA A 43 -6.64 -6.43 -7.28
N MET A 44 -6.04 -6.83 -8.39
CA MET A 44 -5.84 -5.95 -9.54
C MET A 44 -7.14 -5.74 -10.31
N ASN A 45 -7.30 -4.55 -10.90
CA ASN A 45 -8.42 -4.29 -11.80
C ASN A 45 -8.34 -5.22 -13.02
N PHE A 46 -9.49 -5.76 -13.45
CA PHE A 46 -9.58 -6.70 -14.56
C PHE A 46 -8.97 -6.16 -15.86
N GLU A 47 -9.05 -4.85 -16.08
CA GLU A 47 -8.54 -4.18 -17.27
C GLU A 47 -7.01 -4.23 -17.39
N GLU A 48 -6.29 -4.34 -16.27
CA GLU A 48 -4.82 -4.33 -16.22
C GLU A 48 -4.22 -5.75 -16.11
N LEU A 49 -5.05 -6.79 -16.01
CA LEU A 49 -4.61 -8.17 -15.78
C LEU A 49 -3.70 -8.74 -16.88
N SER A 50 -3.83 -8.24 -18.12
CA SER A 50 -3.13 -8.79 -19.28
C SER A 50 -1.64 -8.42 -19.33
N GLU A 51 -1.23 -7.39 -18.58
CA GLU A 51 0.13 -6.84 -18.64
C GLU A 51 1.09 -7.52 -17.63
N TYR A 52 0.57 -8.28 -16.67
CA TYR A 52 1.34 -8.82 -15.55
C TYR A 52 1.19 -10.33 -15.39
N LEU A 53 2.26 -10.98 -14.93
CA LEU A 53 2.20 -12.37 -14.50
C LEU A 53 1.67 -12.40 -13.07
N LEU A 54 0.40 -12.74 -12.90
CA LEU A 54 -0.32 -12.59 -11.64
C LEU A 54 -0.64 -13.93 -10.99
N ASP A 55 -0.70 -13.92 -9.66
CA ASP A 55 -1.25 -15.01 -8.86
C ASP A 55 -2.77 -14.86 -8.81
N HIS A 56 -3.47 -15.36 -9.84
CA HIS A 56 -4.93 -15.27 -9.95
C HIS A 56 -5.48 -13.83 -9.85
N GLY A 57 -4.75 -12.85 -10.36
CA GLY A 57 -5.14 -11.43 -10.32
C GLY A 57 -4.75 -10.69 -9.04
N ILE A 58 -3.96 -11.31 -8.16
CA ILE A 58 -3.48 -10.72 -6.91
C ILE A 58 -2.06 -10.15 -7.10
N CYS A 59 -1.86 -8.91 -6.66
CA CYS A 59 -0.57 -8.27 -6.49
C CYS A 59 -0.18 -8.24 -5.01
N TYR A 60 1.09 -8.45 -4.72
CA TYR A 60 1.60 -8.46 -3.35
C TYR A 60 2.46 -7.23 -3.11
N GLY A 61 2.27 -6.58 -1.96
CA GLY A 61 2.99 -5.36 -1.62
C GLY A 61 3.40 -5.31 -0.15
N GLN A 62 4.37 -4.46 0.18
CA GLN A 62 4.68 -4.07 1.54
C GLN A 62 4.27 -2.61 1.73
N VAL A 63 3.53 -2.32 2.80
CA VAL A 63 3.13 -0.96 3.13
C VAL A 63 4.33 -0.23 3.73
N CYS A 64 4.75 0.88 3.11
CA CYS A 64 5.87 1.69 3.56
C CYS A 64 5.43 2.94 4.33
N LEU A 65 4.27 3.52 3.99
CA LEU A 65 3.73 4.74 4.59
C LEU A 65 2.20 4.64 4.64
N LEU A 66 1.60 5.15 5.73
CA LEU A 66 0.17 5.39 5.84
C LEU A 66 -0.06 6.89 6.05
N ALA A 67 -0.88 7.51 5.21
CA ALA A 67 -1.17 8.94 5.27
C ALA A 67 -2.67 9.22 5.15
N LYS A 68 -3.15 10.23 5.86
CA LYS A 68 -4.46 10.85 5.64
C LYS A 68 -4.26 12.28 5.21
N ILE A 69 -4.86 12.63 4.08
CA ILE A 69 -4.88 13.99 3.56
C ILE A 69 -6.28 14.54 3.81
N GLU A 70 -6.36 15.63 4.57
CA GLU A 70 -7.59 16.37 4.84
C GLU A 70 -7.53 17.67 4.02
N LEU A 71 -8.32 17.71 2.94
CA LEU A 71 -8.58 18.88 2.11
C LEU A 71 -9.93 19.49 2.54
N GLU A 72 -10.19 20.75 2.20
CA GLU A 72 -11.42 21.46 2.58
C GLU A 72 -12.71 20.71 2.21
N ALA A 73 -12.71 19.99 1.08
CA ALA A 73 -13.87 19.27 0.58
C ALA A 73 -13.73 17.73 0.62
N LYS A 74 -12.56 17.19 0.97
CA LYS A 74 -12.28 15.75 0.80
C LYS A 74 -11.26 15.24 1.80
N ILE A 75 -11.53 14.07 2.35
CA ILE A 75 -10.57 13.28 3.11
C ILE A 75 -10.16 12.09 2.26
N VAL A 76 -8.85 11.81 2.19
CA VAL A 76 -8.30 10.65 1.47
C VAL A 76 -7.34 9.90 2.38
N ASN A 77 -7.52 8.58 2.48
CA ASN A 77 -6.61 7.70 3.21
C ASN A 77 -5.77 6.94 2.19
N LEU A 78 -4.45 7.08 2.29
CA LEU A 78 -3.51 6.59 1.29
C LEU A 78 -2.45 5.71 1.93
N ALA A 79 -2.03 4.68 1.19
CA ALA A 79 -0.88 3.85 1.51
C ALA A 79 0.17 3.95 0.40
N LEU A 80 1.43 4.15 0.78
CA LEU A 80 2.56 3.93 -0.13
C LEU A 80 2.93 2.45 -0.07
N ILE A 81 2.91 1.77 -1.21
CA ILE A 81 3.20 0.36 -1.34
C ILE A 81 4.49 0.17 -2.13
N GLN A 82 5.38 -0.68 -1.63
CA GLN A 82 6.48 -1.25 -2.39
C GLN A 82 6.06 -2.64 -2.89
N TRP A 83 6.10 -2.87 -4.20
CA TRP A 83 5.56 -4.10 -4.77
C TRP A 83 6.56 -5.25 -4.77
N TYR A 84 6.02 -6.45 -4.65
CA TYR A 84 6.72 -7.70 -4.91
C TYR A 84 6.49 -8.17 -6.34
N ASP A 85 7.49 -8.81 -6.93
CA ASP A 85 7.38 -9.55 -8.19
C ASP A 85 7.89 -10.99 -8.00
N PHE A 86 7.53 -11.88 -8.92
CA PHE A 86 8.01 -13.25 -8.93
C PHE A 86 9.54 -13.29 -9.09
N LYS A 87 10.20 -13.95 -8.14
CA LYS A 87 11.63 -14.20 -8.16
C LYS A 87 12.09 -14.93 -9.44
N SER A 88 11.20 -15.74 -10.02
CA SER A 88 11.48 -16.46 -11.26
C SER A 88 10.21 -16.71 -12.05
N LYS A 89 10.17 -16.26 -13.31
CA LYS A 89 9.09 -16.60 -14.24
C LYS A 89 9.02 -18.10 -14.57
N LYS A 90 10.14 -18.83 -14.47
CA LYS A 90 10.21 -20.28 -14.74
C LYS A 90 9.69 -21.13 -13.60
N THR A 91 9.92 -20.67 -12.36
CA THR A 91 9.49 -21.39 -11.14
C THR A 91 8.81 -20.40 -10.18
N PRO A 92 7.65 -19.85 -10.57
CA PRO A 92 6.98 -18.79 -9.81
C PRO A 92 6.42 -19.29 -8.48
N PHE A 93 6.13 -20.58 -8.35
CA PHE A 93 5.57 -21.18 -7.14
C PHE A 93 6.51 -22.24 -6.54
N TYR A 94 6.47 -22.37 -5.21
CA TYR A 94 7.10 -23.46 -4.46
C TYR A 94 6.12 -23.96 -3.42
N TYR A 95 5.80 -25.26 -3.45
CA TYR A 95 4.73 -25.86 -2.62
C TYR A 95 3.37 -25.15 -2.71
N GLY A 96 3.05 -24.59 -3.88
CA GLY A 96 1.82 -23.82 -4.10
C GLY A 96 1.88 -22.36 -3.61
N CYS A 97 2.99 -21.92 -3.01
CA CYS A 97 3.16 -20.55 -2.56
C CYS A 97 3.94 -19.70 -3.58
N PRO A 98 3.52 -18.45 -3.86
CA PRO A 98 4.24 -17.57 -4.77
C PRO A 98 5.62 -17.21 -4.20
N ARG A 99 6.65 -17.30 -5.05
CA ARG A 99 8.04 -16.97 -4.70
C ARG A 99 8.31 -15.53 -5.09
N LEU A 100 8.26 -14.66 -4.11
CA LEU A 100 8.27 -13.22 -4.31
C LEU A 100 9.59 -12.58 -3.88
N GLN A 101 9.91 -11.45 -4.50
CA GLN A 101 11.00 -10.55 -4.10
C GLN A 101 10.54 -9.10 -4.19
N LEU A 102 11.00 -8.25 -3.27
CA LEU A 102 10.72 -6.81 -3.31
C LEU A 102 11.35 -6.20 -4.56
N THR A 103 10.62 -5.29 -5.19
CA THR A 103 11.06 -4.49 -6.32
C THR A 103 11.35 -3.05 -5.88
N GLU A 104 11.86 -2.23 -6.79
CA GLU A 104 11.99 -0.78 -6.60
C GLU A 104 10.76 -0.01 -7.11
N ILE A 105 9.64 -0.72 -7.35
CA ILE A 105 8.39 -0.11 -7.82
C ILE A 105 7.56 0.28 -6.61
N TYR A 106 7.17 1.55 -6.57
CA TYR A 106 6.35 2.11 -5.52
C TYR A 106 5.12 2.79 -6.11
N ASN A 107 3.96 2.56 -5.51
CA ASN A 107 2.74 3.27 -5.86
C ASN A 107 1.97 3.69 -4.62
N ILE A 108 1.24 4.81 -4.75
CA ILE A 108 0.28 5.23 -3.75
C ILE A 108 -1.09 4.68 -4.16
N ILE A 109 -1.76 4.00 -3.24
CA ILE A 109 -3.11 3.49 -3.43
C ILE A 109 -4.03 3.99 -2.32
N ASP A 110 -5.34 3.93 -2.56
CA ASP A 110 -6.33 4.08 -1.49
C ASP A 110 -6.21 2.89 -0.53
N ILE A 111 -6.29 3.15 0.78
CA ILE A 111 -6.26 2.09 1.80
C ILE A 111 -7.44 1.12 1.61
N GLU A 112 -8.57 1.59 1.10
CA GLU A 112 -9.75 0.76 0.83
C GLU A 112 -9.56 -0.24 -0.32
N ALA A 113 -8.47 -0.13 -1.09
CA ALA A 113 -8.11 -1.10 -2.12
C ALA A 113 -7.39 -2.35 -1.56
N ILE A 114 -7.08 -2.37 -0.26
CA ILE A 114 -6.38 -3.45 0.45
C ILE A 114 -7.39 -4.40 1.12
#